data_AF-A0A0A9YGV6-F1
#
_entry.id   AF-A0A0A9YGV6-F1
#
_cell.length_a   1.000
_cell.length_b   1.000
_cell.length_c   1.000
_cell.angle_alpha   90.00
_cell.angle_beta   90.00
_cell.angle_gamma   90.00
#
_symmetry.space_group_name_H-M   'P 1'
#
loop_
_entity.id
_entity.type
_entity.pdbx_description
1 polymer ?
#
loop_
_entity_poly.entity_id
_entity_poly.type
_entity_poly.pdbx_seq_one_letter_code
_entity_poly.pdbx_strand_id
1 'polypeptide(L)'
;MCISSRLLQMFLSHKLDHTELSNYSVLPLSQQSGIIEKVDGFVLSRLPGLTPNVDLTTYLTQRGDSALVNFYASAKLFLLLSYIFSIGDRHQGNIMISSGGAITHIDFGLIFS
;
A
#
# COMPACT_ATOMS: atom_id res chain seq x y z
N MET A 1 2.19 0.93 10.33
CA MET A 1 1.75 2.27 9.86
C MET A 1 1.83 3.29 10.98
N CYS A 2 2.25 4.52 10.70
CA CYS A 2 2.15 5.63 11.67
C CYS A 2 0.66 5.87 12.00
N ILE A 3 0.31 6.16 13.26
CA ILE A 3 -1.09 6.32 13.73
C ILE A 3 -1.94 7.17 12.79
N SER A 4 -1.33 8.20 12.20
CA SER A 4 -1.93 9.14 11.26
C SER A 4 -2.46 8.50 9.96
N SER A 5 -1.81 7.45 9.48
CA SER A 5 -2.23 6.73 8.25
C SER A 5 -3.40 5.78 8.50
N ARG A 6 -3.47 5.14 9.69
CA ARG A 6 -4.69 4.42 10.14
C ARG A 6 -5.86 5.37 10.35
N LEU A 7 -5.60 6.56 10.89
CA LEU A 7 -6.63 7.59 11.08
C LEU A 7 -7.21 8.05 9.74
N LEU A 8 -6.35 8.34 8.75
CA LEU A 8 -6.82 8.76 7.42
C LEU A 8 -7.59 7.64 6.72
N GLN A 9 -7.13 6.40 6.83
CA GLN A 9 -7.86 5.23 6.34
C GLN A 9 -9.23 5.09 7.00
N MET A 10 -9.33 5.32 8.31
CA MET A 10 -10.60 5.27 9.02
C MET A 10 -11.55 6.40 8.59
N PHE A 11 -11.04 7.61 8.34
CA PHE A 11 -11.86 8.71 7.83
C PHE A 11 -12.30 8.50 6.38
N LEU A 12 -11.44 7.90 5.57
CA LEU A 12 -11.68 7.69 4.15
C LEU A 12 -12.38 6.37 3.86
N SER A 13 -12.38 5.38 4.76
CA SER A 13 -13.09 4.11 4.55
C SER A 13 -14.60 4.31 4.41
N HIS A 14 -15.16 5.39 4.98
CA HIS A 14 -16.57 5.76 4.76
C HIS A 14 -16.81 6.36 3.36
N LYS A 15 -15.76 6.78 2.66
CA LYS A 15 -15.79 7.35 1.30
C LYS A 15 -15.25 6.39 0.24
N LEU A 16 -14.57 5.33 0.66
CA LEU A 16 -14.00 4.28 -0.17
C LEU A 16 -14.93 3.06 -0.04
N ASP A 17 -15.92 2.98 -0.93
CA ASP A 17 -16.92 1.90 -0.98
C ASP A 17 -16.26 0.52 -0.87
N HIS A 18 -16.77 -0.36 0.02
CA HIS A 18 -16.41 -1.78 0.22
C HIS A 18 -15.00 -2.21 -0.23
N THR A 19 -13.97 -1.42 0.08
CA THR A 19 -12.64 -1.62 -0.47
C THR A 19 -11.75 -2.32 0.52
N GLU A 20 -11.10 -3.40 0.10
CA GLU A 20 -10.21 -4.17 0.95
C GLU A 20 -8.83 -3.51 0.98
N LEU A 21 -8.58 -2.70 2.00
CA LEU A 21 -7.29 -2.07 2.23
C LEU A 21 -6.47 -2.88 3.23
N SER A 22 -5.23 -3.20 2.86
CA SER A 22 -4.31 -3.92 3.74
C SER A 22 -3.55 -2.95 4.66
N ASN A 23 -3.46 -3.32 5.93
CA ASN A 23 -2.79 -2.55 6.97
C ASN A 23 -1.82 -3.44 7.74
N TYR A 24 -0.81 -2.81 8.34
CA TYR A 24 0.11 -3.52 9.24
C TYR A 24 0.45 -2.73 10.48
N SER A 25 0.64 -3.49 11.54
CA SER A 25 1.00 -3.04 12.87
C SER A 25 2.52 -2.90 12.99
N VAL A 26 2.95 -1.89 13.73
CA VAL A 26 4.36 -1.66 14.06
C VAL A 26 4.44 -1.50 15.56
N LEU A 27 5.28 -2.29 16.22
CA LEU A 27 5.50 -2.25 17.65
C LEU A 27 6.94 -1.82 17.93
N PRO A 28 7.19 -0.56 18.31
CA PRO A 28 8.51 -0.15 18.75
C PRO A 28 8.84 -0.85 20.07
N LEU A 29 10.05 -1.40 20.19
CA LEU A 29 10.54 -2.04 21.41
C LEU A 29 11.60 -1.17 22.10
N SER A 30 12.43 -0.49 21.30
CA SER A 30 13.43 0.48 21.78
C SER A 30 13.69 1.54 20.71
N GLN A 31 14.65 2.43 20.96
CA GLN A 31 15.09 3.41 19.96
C GLN A 31 15.71 2.79 18.70
N GLN A 32 16.20 1.54 18.80
CA GLN A 32 16.94 0.86 17.72
C GLN A 32 16.29 -0.45 17.29
N SER A 33 15.14 -0.81 17.88
CA SER A 33 14.49 -2.08 17.59
C SER A 33 12.97 -1.97 17.63
N GLY A 34 12.32 -2.77 16.80
CA GLY A 34 10.88 -2.86 16.74
C GLY A 34 10.47 -4.09 15.95
N ILE A 35 9.19 -4.41 16.01
CA ILE A 35 8.57 -5.51 15.27
C ILE A 35 7.58 -4.91 14.27
N ILE A 36 7.57 -5.47 13.06
CA ILE A 36 6.62 -5.10 12.01
C ILE A 36 5.81 -6.35 11.66
N GLU A 37 4.49 -6.20 11.64
CA GLU A 37 3.58 -7.24 11.18
C GLU A 37 3.83 -7.52 9.69
N LYS A 38 3.96 -8.79 9.35
CA LYS A 38 4.12 -9.21 7.96
C LYS A 38 2.80 -8.99 7.20
N VAL A 39 2.88 -8.29 6.08
CA VAL A 39 1.76 -8.11 5.14
C VAL A 39 1.79 -9.19 4.08
N ASP A 40 0.62 -9.73 3.75
CA ASP A 40 0.47 -10.65 2.62
C ASP A 40 0.50 -9.90 1.29
N GLY A 41 1.19 -10.49 0.31
CA GLY A 41 1.33 -9.92 -1.02
C GLY A 41 2.78 -9.90 -1.49
N PHE A 42 3.02 -9.17 -2.58
CA PHE A 42 4.32 -9.06 -3.21
C PHE A 42 4.69 -7.60 -3.42
N VAL A 43 5.98 -7.28 -3.31
CA VAL A 43 6.51 -5.99 -3.77
C VAL A 43 6.34 -5.90 -5.29
N LEU A 44 5.99 -4.72 -5.80
CA LEU A 44 5.78 -4.52 -7.24
C LEU A 44 7.00 -4.92 -8.07
N SER A 45 8.20 -4.67 -7.56
CA SER A 45 9.46 -5.05 -8.21
C SER A 45 9.68 -6.56 -8.36
N ARG A 46 8.94 -7.40 -7.61
CA ARG A 46 9.03 -8.87 -7.64
C ARG A 46 7.66 -9.51 -7.82
N LEU A 47 6.72 -8.79 -8.45
CA LEU A 47 5.36 -9.27 -8.61
C LEU A 47 5.33 -10.48 -9.58
N PRO A 48 4.93 -11.67 -9.13
CA PRO A 48 4.91 -12.84 -10.00
C PRO A 48 3.87 -12.66 -11.12
N GLY A 49 4.28 -12.93 -12.36
CA GLY A 49 3.45 -12.75 -13.55
C GLY A 49 3.56 -11.36 -14.19
N LEU A 50 4.21 -10.40 -13.53
CA LEU A 50 4.65 -9.17 -14.19
C LEU A 50 5.94 -9.49 -14.95
N THR A 51 5.84 -9.48 -16.27
CA THR A 51 6.99 -9.65 -17.18
C THR A 51 7.19 -8.34 -17.94
N PRO A 52 8.33 -8.12 -18.61
CA PRO A 52 8.51 -6.93 -19.45
C PRO A 52 7.41 -6.73 -20.50
N ASN A 53 6.68 -7.79 -20.83
CA ASN A 53 5.59 -7.79 -21.81
C ASN A 53 4.18 -7.79 -21.19
N VAL A 54 4.07 -7.78 -19.86
CA VAL A 54 2.78 -7.78 -19.14
C VAL A 54 2.73 -6.57 -18.21
N ASP A 55 1.91 -5.60 -18.60
CA ASP A 55 1.69 -4.40 -17.82
C ASP A 55 0.88 -4.69 -16.54
N LEU A 56 1.03 -3.80 -15.55
CA LEU A 56 0.28 -3.86 -14.30
C LEU A 56 -1.24 -3.80 -14.52
N THR A 57 -1.69 -3.07 -15.54
CA THR A 57 -3.10 -3.01 -15.95
C THR A 57 -3.61 -4.38 -16.36
N THR A 58 -2.88 -5.08 -17.25
CA THR A 58 -3.19 -6.44 -17.67
C THR A 58 -3.20 -7.41 -16.49
N TYR A 59 -2.23 -7.29 -15.59
CA TYR A 59 -2.16 -8.09 -14.36
C TYR A 59 -3.40 -7.91 -13.45
N LEU A 60 -3.88 -6.68 -13.32
CA LEU A 60 -5.05 -6.35 -12.50
C LEU A 60 -6.36 -6.78 -13.17
N THR A 61 -6.52 -6.54 -14.48
CA THR A 61 -7.71 -6.94 -15.23
C THR A 61 -7.92 -8.45 -15.20
N GLN A 62 -6.85 -9.25 -15.23
CA GLN A 62 -6.92 -10.71 -15.09
C GLN A 62 -7.48 -11.18 -13.73
N ARG A 63 -7.45 -10.33 -12.71
CA ARG A 63 -7.97 -10.62 -11.35
C ARG A 63 -9.40 -10.12 -11.14
N GLY A 64 -9.97 -9.44 -12.13
CA GLY A 64 -11.35 -8.95 -12.13
C GLY A 64 -11.52 -7.51 -11.64
N ASP A 65 -12.73 -6.99 -11.83
CA ASP A 65 -13.07 -5.59 -11.60
C ASP A 65 -12.87 -5.15 -10.14
N SER A 66 -13.13 -6.04 -9.17
CA SER A 66 -12.89 -5.76 -7.75
C SER A 66 -11.42 -5.44 -7.46
N ALA A 67 -10.48 -6.10 -8.16
CA ALA A 67 -9.05 -5.84 -7.99
C ALA A 67 -8.66 -4.44 -8.51
N LEU A 68 -9.27 -4.01 -9.62
CA LEU A 68 -9.09 -2.65 -10.15
C LEU A 68 -9.66 -1.59 -9.19
N VAL A 69 -10.85 -1.82 -8.64
CA VAL A 69 -11.46 -0.92 -7.65
C VAL A 69 -10.55 -0.80 -6.42
N ASN A 70 -10.06 -1.93 -5.90
CA ASN A 70 -9.12 -1.97 -4.79
C ASN A 70 -7.83 -1.21 -5.08
N PHE A 71 -7.26 -1.39 -6.28
CA PHE A 71 -6.08 -0.66 -6.73
C PHE A 71 -6.33 0.85 -6.76
N TYR A 72 -7.41 1.31 -7.39
CA TYR A 72 -7.71 2.74 -7.51
C TYR A 72 -7.96 3.40 -6.15
N ALA A 73 -8.69 2.74 -5.25
CA ALA A 73 -8.96 3.27 -3.92
C ALA A 73 -7.68 3.39 -3.08
N SER A 74 -6.88 2.33 -3.02
CA SER A 74 -5.61 2.32 -2.30
C SER A 74 -4.61 3.33 -2.88
N ALA A 75 -4.53 3.46 -4.21
CA ALA A 75 -3.69 4.46 -4.87
C ALA A 75 -4.10 5.90 -4.54
N LYS A 76 -5.39 6.22 -4.57
CA LYS A 76 -5.90 7.56 -4.18
C LYS A 76 -5.55 7.90 -2.73
N LEU A 77 -5.73 6.92 -1.84
CA LEU A 77 -5.38 7.08 -0.43
C LEU A 77 -3.89 7.35 -0.24
N PHE A 78 -3.01 6.54 -0.84
CA PHE A 78 -1.56 6.70 -0.66
C PHE A 78 -1.01 7.93 -1.38
N LEU A 79 -1.63 8.39 -2.46
CA LEU A 79 -1.33 9.69 -3.07
C LEU A 79 -1.56 10.82 -2.07
N LEU A 80 -2.72 10.83 -1.40
CA LEU A 80 -3.06 11.83 -0.40
C LEU A 80 -2.14 11.74 0.83
N LEU A 81 -1.85 10.53 1.31
CA LEU A 81 -0.90 10.32 2.42
C LEU A 81 0.50 10.81 2.04
N SER A 82 0.97 10.51 0.83
CA SER A 82 2.30 10.94 0.38
C SER A 82 2.40 12.46 0.29
N TYR A 83 1.31 13.12 -0.12
CA TYR A 83 1.22 14.57 -0.15
C TYR A 83 1.20 15.20 1.26
N ILE A 84 0.36 14.70 2.17
CA ILE A 84 0.23 15.27 3.53
C ILE A 84 1.49 15.04 4.37
N PHE A 85 2.07 13.84 4.26
CA PHE A 85 3.20 13.41 5.10
C PHE A 85 4.55 13.60 4.43
N SER A 86 4.62 14.20 3.23
CA SER A 86 5.85 14.31 2.43
C SER A 86 6.66 13.01 2.41
N ILE A 87 6.01 11.90 2.04
CA ILE A 87 6.61 10.57 2.14
C ILE A 87 7.67 10.41 1.04
N GLY A 88 8.93 10.21 1.45
CA GLY A 88 10.07 10.03 0.57
C GLY A 88 10.28 8.58 0.11
N ASP A 89 11.28 8.37 -0.76
CA ASP A 89 11.75 7.04 -1.20
C ASP A 89 10.62 6.11 -1.71
N ARG A 90 9.71 6.66 -2.52
CA ARG A 90 8.62 5.89 -3.14
C ARG A 90 9.08 5.31 -4.48
N HIS A 91 9.44 4.04 -4.47
CA HIS A 91 9.78 3.25 -5.66
C HIS A 91 9.10 1.86 -5.61
N GLN A 92 9.19 1.08 -6.69
CA GLN A 92 8.51 -0.23 -6.82
C GLN A 92 8.89 -1.28 -5.77
N GLY A 93 9.98 -1.06 -5.02
CA GLY A 93 10.40 -1.93 -3.91
C GLY A 93 9.65 -1.62 -2.60
N ASN A 94 9.16 -0.40 -2.44
CA ASN A 94 8.47 0.08 -1.23
C ASN A 94 6.94 0.11 -1.40
N ILE A 95 6.44 -0.49 -2.48
CA ILE A 95 5.02 -0.64 -2.77
C ILE A 95 4.72 -2.12 -2.92
N MET A 96 3.84 -2.63 -2.07
CA MET A 96 3.31 -3.98 -2.13
C MET A 96 1.93 -3.98 -2.76
N ILE A 97 1.55 -5.10 -3.35
CA ILE A 97 0.19 -5.37 -3.84
C ILE A 97 -0.32 -6.68 -3.26
N SER A 98 -1.54 -6.65 -2.75
CA SER A 98 -2.23 -7.82 -2.18
C SER A 98 -2.86 -8.68 -3.27
N SER A 99 -3.27 -9.90 -2.92
CA SER A 99 -4.05 -10.77 -3.81
C SER A 99 -5.35 -10.13 -4.30
N GLY A 100 -5.95 -9.27 -3.47
CA GLY A 100 -7.14 -8.48 -3.79
C GLY A 100 -6.88 -7.25 -4.66
N GLY A 101 -5.64 -6.98 -5.09
CA GLY A 101 -5.30 -5.87 -6.00
C GLY A 101 -5.06 -4.52 -5.34
N ALA A 102 -5.25 -4.40 -4.02
CA ALA A 102 -4.94 -3.18 -3.28
C ALA A 102 -3.42 -3.00 -3.12
N ILE A 103 -2.95 -1.76 -3.27
CA ILE A 103 -1.56 -1.43 -2.97
C ILE A 103 -1.39 -1.00 -1.52
N THR A 104 -0.23 -1.30 -0.96
CA THR A 104 0.18 -0.88 0.39
C THR A 104 1.60 -0.36 0.35
N HIS A 105 1.80 0.88 0.80
CA HIS A 105 3.15 1.42 0.94
C HIS A 105 3.80 0.85 2.20
N ILE A 106 5.06 0.44 2.07
CA ILE A 106 5.92 -0.01 3.16
C ILE A 106 7.12 0.93 3.33
N ASP A 107 7.90 0.68 4.38
CA ASP A 107 9.11 1.44 4.72
C ASP A 107 8.92 2.96 4.77
N PHE A 108 8.40 3.47 5.88
CA PHE A 108 8.15 4.90 6.08
C PHE A 108 9.33 5.61 6.78
N GLY A 109 10.58 5.20 6.49
CA GLY A 109 11.77 5.79 7.11
C GLY A 109 11.99 7.28 6.81
N LEU A 110 11.39 7.80 5.73
CA LEU A 110 11.46 9.21 5.33
C LEU A 110 10.04 9.81 5.23
N ILE A 111 9.67 10.59 6.24
CA ILE A 111 8.40 11.32 6.32
C ILE A 111 8.66 12.73 6.90
N PHE A 112 7.79 13.69 6.58
CA PHE A 112 7.85 15.09 7.02
C PHE A 112 9.12 15.86 6.60
N SER A 113 9.80 15.38 5.56
CA SER A 113 10.94 16.06 4.93
C SER A 113 10.52 17.23 4.04
#